data_AF-A0A945B490-F1
#
_entry.id   AF-A0A945B490-F1
#
_cell.length_a   1.000
_cell.length_b   1.000
_cell.length_c   1.000
_cell.angle_alpha   90.00
_cell.angle_beta   90.00
_cell.angle_gamma   90.00
#
_symmetry.space_group_name_H-M   'P 1'
#
loop_
_entity.id
_entity.type
_entity.pdbx_description
1 polymer ?
#
loop_
_entity_poly.entity_id
_entity_poly.type
_entity_poly.pdbx_seq_one_letter_code
_entity_poly.pdbx_strand_id
1 'polypeptide(L)'
;MGRKKLLIKLAKFFDLDIGIKDQRKEELQDLLMRLKQKEVSLKEEMHNEKNSDTKEKLSQKIDVVHTQRKKGVKMLKSLRSEMDKKS
;
A
#
# COMPACT_ATOMS: atom_id res chain seq x y z
N MET A 1 -14.42 5.03 13.58
CA MET A 1 -14.84 4.18 12.43
C MET A 1 -14.14 2.83 12.54
N GLY A 2 -14.88 1.75 12.81
CA GLY A 2 -14.33 0.47 13.28
C GLY A 2 -13.86 -0.49 12.17
N ARG A 3 -12.88 -1.33 12.50
CA ARG A 3 -12.21 -2.33 11.62
C ARG A 3 -13.18 -3.22 10.82
N LYS A 4 -14.38 -3.51 11.36
CA LYS A 4 -15.44 -4.28 10.67
C LYS A 4 -15.93 -3.61 9.37
N LYS A 5 -15.99 -2.27 9.31
CA LYS A 5 -16.40 -1.54 8.10
C LYS A 5 -15.38 -1.69 6.97
N LEU A 6 -14.10 -1.83 7.33
CA LEU A 6 -13.00 -2.03 6.38
C LEU A 6 -13.07 -3.43 5.74
N LEU A 7 -13.35 -4.46 6.54
CA LEU A 7 -13.53 -5.84 6.07
C LEU A 7 -14.75 -5.99 5.16
N ILE A 8 -15.86 -5.33 5.49
CA ILE A 8 -17.08 -5.34 4.64
C ILE A 8 -16.83 -4.62 3.30
N LYS A 9 -16.08 -3.51 3.31
CA LYS A 9 -15.63 -2.86 2.06
C LYS A 9 -14.73 -3.78 1.24
N LEU A 10 -13.86 -4.55 1.89
CA LEU A 10 -13.00 -5.53 1.24
C LEU A 10 -13.79 -6.70 0.64
N ALA A 11 -14.85 -7.18 1.30
CA ALA A 11 -15.71 -8.24 0.76
C ALA A 11 -16.48 -7.78 -0.48
N LYS A 12 -17.10 -6.58 -0.41
CA LYS A 12 -17.78 -5.95 -1.56
C LYS A 12 -16.84 -5.60 -2.71
N PHE A 13 -15.53 -5.52 -2.45
CA PHE A 13 -14.48 -5.31 -3.43
C PHE A 13 -14.17 -6.58 -4.25
N PHE A 14 -14.56 -7.78 -3.80
CA PHE A 14 -14.34 -9.00 -4.59
C PHE A 14 -15.48 -9.28 -5.60
N ASP A 15 -16.67 -8.71 -5.42
CA ASP A 15 -17.89 -9.10 -6.17
C ASP A 15 -18.22 -8.29 -7.44
N LEU A 16 -17.62 -7.13 -7.73
CA LEU A 16 -18.10 -6.27 -8.82
C LEU A 16 -17.10 -6.02 -9.97
N ASP A 17 -17.58 -6.41 -11.15
CA ASP A 17 -17.39 -6.04 -12.57
C ASP A 17 -16.17 -5.27 -13.08
N ILE A 18 -15.88 -5.54 -14.36
CA ILE A 18 -14.68 -5.17 -15.13
C ILE A 18 -14.38 -3.65 -15.12
N GLY A 19 -15.39 -2.77 -15.08
CA GLY A 19 -15.20 -1.31 -14.97
C GLY A 19 -14.66 -0.83 -13.63
N ILE A 20 -14.82 -1.62 -12.55
CA ILE A 20 -14.23 -1.31 -11.24
C ILE A 20 -12.73 -1.65 -11.23
N LYS A 21 -12.23 -2.47 -12.15
CA LYS A 21 -10.80 -2.87 -12.16
C LYS A 21 -9.86 -1.71 -12.46
N ASP A 22 -10.24 -0.82 -13.37
CA ASP A 22 -9.42 0.36 -13.69
C ASP A 22 -9.42 1.38 -12.56
N GLN A 23 -10.58 1.66 -11.96
CA GLN A 23 -10.67 2.50 -10.77
C GLN A 23 -9.85 1.90 -9.59
N ARG A 24 -9.91 0.58 -9.38
CA ARG A 24 -9.12 -0.12 -8.36
C ARG A 24 -7.62 -0.04 -8.61
N LYS A 25 -7.21 -0.07 -9.88
CA LYS A 25 -5.81 0.06 -10.28
C LYS A 25 -5.31 1.46 -9.97
N GLU A 26 -6.08 2.50 -10.33
CA GLU A 26 -5.74 3.90 -10.02
C GLU A 26 -5.68 4.13 -8.51
N GLU A 27 -6.70 3.72 -7.76
CA GLU A 27 -6.73 3.84 -6.29
C GLU A 27 -5.53 3.12 -5.63
N LEU A 28 -5.16 1.93 -6.13
CA LEU A 28 -3.99 1.19 -5.63
C LEU A 28 -2.68 1.89 -6.01
N GLN A 29 -2.57 2.46 -7.21
CA GLN A 29 -1.39 3.22 -7.64
C GLN A 29 -1.20 4.47 -6.78
N ASP A 30 -2.28 5.21 -6.50
CA ASP A 30 -2.27 6.37 -5.63
C ASP A 30 -1.86 6.00 -4.20
N LEU A 31 -2.42 4.93 -3.65
CA LEU A 31 -2.04 4.44 -2.33
C LEU A 31 -0.57 4.04 -2.27
N LEU A 32 -0.06 3.36 -3.30
CA LEU A 32 1.35 2.98 -3.40
C LEU A 32 2.28 4.19 -3.51
N MET A 33 1.85 5.26 -4.19
CA MET A 33 2.58 6.51 -4.27
C MET A 33 2.66 7.20 -2.91
N ARG A 34 1.54 7.28 -2.18
CA ARG A 34 1.50 7.81 -0.81
C ARG A 34 2.37 7.00 0.16
N LEU A 35 2.37 5.68 0.03
CA LEU A 35 3.26 4.80 0.81
C LEU A 35 4.73 5.05 0.48
N LYS A 36 5.08 5.26 -0.80
CA LYS A 36 6.44 5.61 -1.20
C LYS A 36 6.88 6.95 -0.62
N GLN A 37 6.05 7.99 -0.72
CA GLN A 37 6.32 9.31 -0.15
C GLN A 37 6.54 9.21 1.36
N LYS A 38 5.66 8.48 2.06
CA LYS A 38 5.79 8.24 3.50
C LYS A 38 7.08 7.48 3.85
N GLU A 39 7.47 6.48 3.06
CA GLU A 39 8.73 5.75 3.24
C GLU A 39 9.94 6.69 3.11
N VAL A 40 9.93 7.60 2.14
CA VAL A 40 11.00 8.59 1.93
C VAL A 40 11.08 9.56 3.11
N SER A 41 9.96 10.17 3.50
CA SER A 41 9.94 11.13 4.61
C SER A 41 10.39 10.49 5.93
N LEU A 42 10.02 9.24 6.20
CA LEU A 42 10.49 8.53 7.41
C LEU A 42 11.99 8.22 7.37
N LYS A 43 12.56 7.96 6.17
CA LYS A 43 14.00 7.76 6.01
C LYS A 43 14.77 9.06 6.23
N GLU A 44 14.24 10.18 5.74
CA GLU A 44 14.81 11.50 5.99
C GLU A 44 14.75 11.87 7.48
N GLU A 45 13.60 11.62 8.13
CA GLU A 45 13.44 11.81 9.58
C GLU A 45 14.44 10.97 10.37
N MET A 46 14.58 9.68 10.02
CA MET A 46 15.54 8.76 10.66
C MET A 46 17.00 9.14 10.42
N HIS A 47 17.31 9.74 9.26
CA HIS A 47 18.66 10.20 8.94
C HIS A 47 19.08 11.39 9.82
N ASN A 48 18.13 12.30 10.10
CA ASN A 48 18.36 13.48 10.92
C ASN A 48 18.23 13.22 12.43
N GLU A 49 17.66 12.07 12.82
CA GLU A 49 17.48 11.69 14.21
C GLU A 49 18.80 11.26 14.88
N LYS A 50 19.06 11.83 16.06
CA LYS A 50 20.25 11.58 16.87
C LYS A 50 19.99 10.60 18.01
N ASN A 51 18.74 10.50 18.46
CA ASN A 51 18.34 9.59 19.52
C ASN A 51 18.19 8.14 18.99
N SER A 52 18.89 7.18 19.59
CA SER A 52 18.87 5.77 19.17
C SER A 52 17.48 5.14 19.22
N ASP A 53 16.72 5.42 20.28
CA ASP A 53 15.42 4.80 20.53
C ASP A 53 14.37 5.33 19.55
N THR A 54 14.43 6.63 19.25
CA THR A 54 13.59 7.23 18.20
C THR A 54 13.98 6.70 16.82
N LYS A 55 15.28 6.53 16.56
CA LYS A 55 15.78 5.97 15.31
C LYS A 55 15.32 4.52 15.10
N GLU A 56 15.32 3.70 16.16
CA GLU A 56 14.80 2.33 16.12
C GLU A 56 13.30 2.32 15.80
N LYS A 57 12.50 3.15 16.48
CA LYS A 57 11.06 3.29 16.21
C LYS A 57 10.79 3.72 14.77
N LEU A 58 11.58 4.65 14.24
CA LEU A 58 11.49 5.08 12.84
C LEU A 58 11.84 3.92 11.89
N SER A 59 12.87 3.13 12.18
CA SER A 59 13.23 1.96 11.37
C SER A 59 12.09 0.93 11.33
N GLN A 60 11.50 0.61 12.48
CA GLN A 60 10.36 -0.33 12.53
C GLN A 60 9.18 0.18 11.70
N LYS A 61 8.91 1.50 11.76
CA LYS A 61 7.85 2.14 10.98
C LYS A 61 8.15 2.11 9.48
N ILE A 62 9.41 2.33 9.09
CA ILE A 62 9.89 2.18 7.70
C ILE A 62 9.65 0.76 7.21
N ASP A 63 10.00 -0.27 8.00
CA ASP A 63 9.83 -1.67 7.61
C ASP A 63 8.38 -2.05 7.38
N VAL A 64 7.47 -1.56 8.23
CA VAL A 64 6.02 -1.77 8.07
C VAL A 64 5.54 -1.13 6.76
N VAL A 65 5.90 0.13 6.50
CA VAL A 65 5.50 0.85 5.27
C VAL A 65 6.10 0.17 4.04
N HIS A 66 7.37 -0.22 4.08
CA HIS A 66 8.05 -0.92 3.00
C HIS A 66 7.37 -2.26 2.68
N THR A 67 7.04 -3.04 3.71
CA THR A 67 6.34 -4.32 3.58
C THR A 67 4.95 -4.14 2.97
N GLN A 68 4.20 -3.13 3.43
CA GLN A 68 2.88 -2.80 2.88
C GLN A 68 2.99 -2.41 1.39
N ARG A 69 3.95 -1.55 1.04
CA ARG A 69 4.18 -1.13 -0.34
C ARG A 69 4.56 -2.33 -1.23
N LYS A 70 5.46 -3.20 -0.77
CA LYS A 70 5.88 -4.41 -1.50
C LYS A 70 4.70 -5.36 -1.75
N LYS A 71 3.81 -5.53 -0.77
CA LYS A 71 2.57 -6.31 -0.93
C LYS A 71 1.63 -5.68 -1.96
N GLY A 72 1.39 -4.36 -1.89
CA GLY A 72 0.55 -3.68 -2.87
C GLY A 72 1.11 -3.70 -4.29
N VAL A 73 2.44 -3.60 -4.47
CA VAL A 73 3.09 -3.76 -5.79
C VAL A 73 2.90 -5.17 -6.35
N LYS A 74 3.03 -6.20 -5.51
CA LYS A 74 2.73 -7.58 -5.94
C LYS A 74 1.27 -7.71 -6.40
N MET A 75 0.33 -7.15 -5.65
CA MET A 75 -1.09 -7.17 -6.00
C MET A 75 -1.35 -6.45 -7.34
N LEU A 76 -0.73 -5.29 -7.56
CA LEU A 76 -0.85 -4.55 -8.82
C LEU A 76 -0.30 -5.35 -10.01
N LYS A 77 0.80 -6.09 -9.82
CA LYS A 77 1.35 -6.98 -10.86
C LYS A 77 0.40 -8.13 -11.18
N SER A 78 -0.18 -8.77 -10.15
CA SER A 78 -1.18 -9.83 -10.35
C SER A 78 -2.39 -9.33 -11.11
N LEU A 79 -2.93 -8.15 -10.74
CA LEU A 79 -4.06 -7.54 -11.43
C LEU A 79 -3.77 -7.29 -12.93
N ARG A 80 -2.56 -6.82 -13.27
CA ARG A 80 -2.15 -6.65 -14.69
C ARG A 80 -2.10 -7.98 -15.42
N SER A 81 -1.46 -8.99 -14.84
CA SER A 81 -1.36 -10.32 -15.47
C SER A 81 -2.71 -11.03 -15.64
N GLU A 82 -3.69 -10.76 -14.78
CA GLU A 82 -5.05 -11.28 -14.93
C GLU A 82 -5.85 -10.58 -16.04
N MET A 83 -5.52 -9.32 -16.37
CA MET A 83 -6.11 -8.60 -17.49
C MET A 83 -5.53 -9.07 -18.83
N ASP A 84 -4.21 -9.29 -18.89
CA ASP A 84 -3.51 -9.75 -20.10
C ASP A 84 -3.92 -11.17 -20.53
N LYS A 85 -4.34 -12.04 -19.58
CA LYS A 85 -4.82 -13.40 -19.86
C LYS A 85 -6.30 -13.48 -20.30
N LYS A 86 -7.04 -12.37 -20.21
CA LYS A 86 -8.46 -12.29 -20.58
C LYS A 86 -8.73 -11.46 -21.84
N SER A 87 -7.69 -10.84 -22.42
CA SER A 87 -7.72 -10.24 -23.77
C SER A 87 -7.26 -11.25 -24.80
#